data_AF-A0A0F9ADZ3-F1
#
_entry.id   AF-A0A0F9ADZ3-F1
#
_cell.length_a   1.000
_cell.length_b   1.000
_cell.length_c   1.000
_cell.angle_alpha   90.00
_cell.angle_beta   90.00
_cell.angle_gamma   90.00
#
_symmetry.space_group_name_H-M   'P 1'
#
loop_
_entity.id
_entity.type
_entity.pdbx_description
1 polymer ?
#
loop_
_entity_poly.entity_id
_entity_poly.type
_entity_poly.pdbx_seq_one_letter_code
_entity_poly.pdbx_strand_id
1 'polypeptide(L)'
;MAHDATGWTRIGVSGRVTDKPCKVWGFIVIPSAATALATIYDGLDTGSGRLFGVFHASTLTTAPFLFSKPVKFDRGIYVDLTANITAVIVLWEPVS
;
A
#
# COMPACT_ATOMS: atom_id res chain seq x y z
N MET A 1 -5.10 5.03 -20.55
CA MET A 1 -5.92 5.86 -19.65
C MET A 1 -4.99 6.19 -18.47
N ALA A 2 -4.57 7.44 -18.33
CA ALA A 2 -3.63 7.83 -17.28
C ALA A 2 -4.36 7.84 -15.92
N HIS A 3 -3.73 7.29 -14.89
CA HIS A 3 -4.28 7.25 -13.53
C HIS A 3 -3.78 8.49 -12.78
N ASP A 4 -4.66 9.44 -12.50
CA ASP A 4 -4.35 10.68 -11.78
C ASP A 4 -4.28 10.43 -10.27
N ALA A 5 -3.32 9.64 -9.82
CA ALA A 5 -2.95 9.67 -8.41
C ALA A 5 -2.31 11.04 -8.13
N THR A 6 -2.98 11.89 -7.36
CA THR A 6 -2.46 13.22 -7.01
C THR A 6 -1.33 13.18 -5.97
N GLY A 7 -1.09 12.03 -5.33
CA GLY A 7 -0.03 11.82 -4.36
C GLY A 7 0.56 10.41 -4.36
N TRP A 8 1.75 10.30 -3.77
CA TRP A 8 2.38 9.03 -3.45
C TRP A 8 3.08 9.12 -2.09
N THR A 9 3.21 7.98 -1.43
CA THR A 9 3.96 7.87 -0.18
C THR A 9 4.79 6.61 -0.19
N ARG A 10 6.09 6.74 0.10
CA ARG A 10 7.00 5.60 0.27
C ARG A 10 7.12 5.26 1.75
N ILE A 11 6.84 4.02 2.10
CA ILE A 11 7.03 3.49 3.45
C ILE A 11 8.07 2.37 3.43
N GLY A 12 9.09 2.46 4.29
CA GLY A 12 10.17 1.47 4.43
C GLY A 12 10.13 0.64 5.71
N VAL A 13 9.16 0.90 6.60
CA VAL A 13 8.91 0.16 7.85
C VAL A 13 7.40 0.08 8.09
N SER A 14 6.87 -0.93 8.77
CA SER A 14 5.41 -1.00 9.04
C SER A 14 4.91 0.31 9.68
N GLY A 15 3.83 0.88 9.13
CA GLY A 15 3.41 2.21 9.53
C GLY A 15 2.20 2.76 8.79
N ARG A 16 1.74 3.91 9.28
CA ARG A 16 0.61 4.66 8.71
C ARG A 16 1.08 5.52 7.55
N VAL A 17 0.32 5.48 6.45
CA VAL A 17 0.46 6.44 5.35
C VAL A 17 -0.42 7.66 5.60
N THR A 18 -1.66 7.43 6.06
CA THR A 18 -2.60 8.49 6.44
C THR A 18 -3.63 7.94 7.42
N ASP A 19 -4.24 8.82 8.21
CA ASP A 19 -5.35 8.54 9.13
C ASP A 19 -6.70 9.08 8.62
N LYS A 20 -6.74 9.58 7.37
CA LYS A 20 -7.93 10.17 6.76
C LYS A 20 -8.52 9.27 5.67
N PRO A 21 -9.83 9.38 5.39
CA PRO A 21 -10.43 8.76 4.21
C PRO A 21 -9.68 9.14 2.93
N CYS A 22 -9.45 8.15 2.08
CA CYS A 22 -8.63 8.30 0.89
C CYS A 22 -9.08 7.38 -0.22
N LYS A 23 -8.54 7.64 -1.41
CA LYS A 23 -8.66 6.81 -2.60
C LYS A 23 -7.30 6.22 -2.92
N VAL A 24 -7.24 4.90 -3.04
CA VAL A 24 -6.02 4.17 -3.36
C VAL A 24 -6.06 3.74 -4.82
N TRP A 25 -5.03 4.12 -5.56
CA TRP A 25 -4.86 3.79 -6.98
C TRP A 25 -4.00 2.56 -7.22
N GLY A 26 -3.16 2.20 -6.24
CA GLY A 26 -2.36 0.99 -6.29
C GLY A 26 -1.18 1.03 -5.35
N PHE A 27 -0.39 -0.03 -5.43
CA PHE A 27 0.80 -0.25 -4.62
C PHE A 27 1.96 -0.67 -5.51
N ILE A 28 3.16 -0.26 -5.16
CA ILE A 28 4.38 -0.74 -5.79
C ILE A 28 5.24 -1.35 -4.69
N VAL A 29 5.44 -2.66 -4.75
CA VAL A 29 6.20 -3.42 -3.76
C VAL A 29 7.65 -3.53 -4.21
N ILE A 30 8.58 -3.07 -3.37
CA ILE A 30 10.02 -3.10 -3.62
C ILE A 30 10.65 -4.13 -2.68
N PRO A 31 10.93 -5.35 -3.16
CA PRO A 31 11.52 -6.41 -2.34
C PRO A 31 13.01 -6.16 -2.05
N SER A 32 13.49 -6.60 -0.87
CA SER A 32 14.92 -6.72 -0.54
C SER A 32 15.45 -8.16 -0.68
N ALA A 33 14.56 -9.16 -0.66
CA ALA A 33 14.86 -10.57 -0.92
C ALA A 33 13.67 -11.27 -1.62
N ALA A 34 13.82 -12.54 -1.97
CA ALA A 34 12.69 -13.34 -2.46
C ALA A 34 11.57 -13.43 -1.41
N THR A 35 10.37 -13.80 -1.87
CA THR A 35 9.17 -14.01 -1.03
C THR A 35 8.77 -12.81 -0.17
N ALA A 36 8.86 -11.60 -0.72
CA ALA A 36 8.53 -10.38 0.01
C ALA A 36 7.01 -10.16 0.09
N LEU A 37 6.49 -9.89 1.30
CA LEU A 37 5.05 -9.67 1.52
C LEU A 37 4.79 -8.31 2.16
N ALA A 38 3.88 -7.55 1.54
CA ALA A 38 3.31 -6.34 2.10
C ALA A 38 1.82 -6.55 2.35
N THR A 39 1.38 -6.35 3.59
CA THR A 39 -0.03 -6.44 3.95
C THR A 39 -0.61 -5.05 4.12
N ILE A 40 -1.74 -4.78 3.48
CA ILE A 40 -2.37 -3.47 3.49
C ILE A 40 -3.70 -3.55 4.22
N TYR A 41 -3.96 -2.55 5.05
CA TYR A 41 -5.19 -2.40 5.83
C TYR A 41 -5.85 -1.05 5.56
N ASP A 42 -7.18 -1.07 5.48
CA ASP A 42 -8.03 0.12 5.63
C ASP A 42 -8.20 0.40 7.13
N GLY A 43 -7.38 1.30 7.65
CA GLY A 43 -7.27 1.58 9.08
C GLY A 43 -5.90 2.08 9.52
N LEU A 44 -5.66 2.00 10.83
CA LEU A 44 -4.53 2.68 11.49
C LEU A 44 -3.44 1.73 12.02
N ASP A 45 -3.72 0.43 12.04
CA ASP A 45 -2.84 -0.63 12.54
C ASP A 45 -3.39 -2.01 12.11
N THR A 46 -2.68 -3.08 12.47
CA THR A 46 -3.04 -4.47 12.18
C THR A 46 -4.19 -5.02 13.04
N GLY A 47 -4.50 -4.39 14.19
CA GLY A 47 -5.49 -4.89 15.14
C GLY A 47 -6.90 -4.35 14.90
N SER A 48 -7.00 -3.07 14.54
CA SER A 48 -8.25 -2.35 14.32
C SER A 48 -8.55 -2.12 12.84
N GLY A 49 -7.54 -2.21 11.97
CA GLY A 49 -7.68 -2.03 10.52
C GLY A 49 -8.35 -3.23 9.85
N ARG A 50 -9.13 -2.95 8.81
CA ARG A 50 -9.71 -3.99 7.97
C ARG A 50 -8.66 -4.45 6.97
N LEU A 51 -8.32 -5.74 6.97
CA LEU A 51 -7.42 -6.31 5.96
C LEU A 51 -7.98 -6.05 4.55
N PHE A 52 -7.20 -5.34 3.74
CA PHE A 52 -7.52 -5.11 2.34
C PHE A 52 -6.92 -6.20 1.46
N GLY A 53 -5.63 -6.50 1.64
CA GLY A 53 -4.96 -7.53 0.86
C GLY A 53 -3.50 -7.72 1.24
N VAL A 54 -2.96 -8.85 0.78
CA VAL A 54 -1.54 -9.21 0.90
C VAL A 54 -0.94 -9.22 -0.50
N PHE A 55 0.13 -8.45 -0.69
CA PHE A 55 0.81 -8.27 -1.97
C PHE A 55 2.18 -8.92 -1.94
N HIS A 56 2.43 -9.80 -2.89
CA HIS A 56 3.62 -10.65 -2.93
C HIS A 56 4.54 -10.28 -4.10
N ALA A 57 5.83 -10.06 -3.81
CA ALA A 57 6.87 -9.90 -4.82
C ALA A 57 7.91 -11.02 -4.68
N SER A 58 7.96 -11.94 -5.65
CA SER A 58 8.73 -13.19 -5.56
C SER A 58 10.15 -13.12 -6.11
N THR A 59 10.45 -12.22 -7.06
CA THR A 59 11.66 -12.30 -7.91
C THR A 59 12.69 -11.19 -7.69
N LEU A 60 12.81 -10.61 -6.49
CA LEU A 60 13.62 -9.39 -6.27
C LEU A 60 13.26 -8.22 -7.21
N THR A 61 12.15 -8.36 -7.93
CA THR A 61 11.70 -7.40 -8.94
C THR A 61 10.63 -6.54 -8.31
N THR A 62 10.71 -5.24 -8.57
CA THR A 62 9.66 -4.32 -8.15
C THR A 62 8.35 -4.69 -8.83
N ALA A 63 7.29 -4.90 -8.04
CA ALA A 63 6.00 -5.39 -8.51
C ALA A 63 4.91 -4.30 -8.35
N PRO A 64 4.36 -3.76 -9.44
CA PRO A 64 3.24 -2.84 -9.39
C PRO A 64 1.90 -3.60 -9.33
N PHE A 65 1.01 -3.13 -8.47
CA PHE A 65 -0.37 -3.59 -8.30
C PHE A 65 -1.29 -2.39 -8.47
N LEU A 66 -1.69 -2.12 -9.71
CA LEU A 66 -2.48 -0.95 -10.08
C LEU A 66 -3.95 -1.33 -10.26
N PHE A 67 -4.84 -0.43 -9.83
CA PHE A 67 -6.28 -0.62 -9.97
C PHE A 67 -6.82 0.18 -11.15
N SER A 68 -7.78 -0.41 -11.88
CA SER A 68 -8.46 0.27 -12.98
C SER A 68 -9.33 1.45 -12.50
N LYS A 69 -9.78 1.40 -11.24
CA LYS A 69 -10.51 2.45 -10.53
C LYS A 69 -9.95 2.55 -9.10
N PRO A 70 -9.95 3.74 -8.48
CA PRO A 70 -9.46 3.88 -7.13
C PRO A 70 -10.37 3.12 -6.15
N VAL A 71 -9.76 2.49 -5.16
CA VAL A 71 -10.46 1.85 -4.05
C VAL A 71 -10.58 2.85 -2.91
N LYS A 72 -11.80 3.04 -2.40
CA LYS A 72 -12.03 3.91 -1.25
C LYS A 72 -11.60 3.20 0.03
N PHE A 73 -10.78 3.87 0.82
CA PHE A 73 -10.43 3.49 2.19
C PHE A 73 -11.07 4.52 3.12
N ASP A 74 -11.84 4.06 4.10
CA ASP A 74 -12.65 4.93 4.96
C ASP A 74 -11.91 5.34 6.25
N ARG A 75 -10.86 4.61 6.64
CA ARG A 75 -10.22 4.73 7.97
C ARG A 75 -8.73 5.04 7.90
N GLY A 76 -8.23 5.43 6.73
CA GLY A 76 -6.81 5.64 6.47
C GLY A 76 -6.13 4.40 5.92
N ILE A 77 -4.80 4.45 5.83
CA ILE A 77 -3.99 3.38 5.24
C ILE A 77 -2.90 3.01 6.24
N TYR A 78 -2.89 1.74 6.62
CA TYR A 78 -1.78 1.12 7.34
C TYR A 78 -1.12 0.06 6.47
N VAL A 79 0.20 0.11 6.41
CA VAL A 79 1.04 -0.81 5.67
C VAL A 79 1.84 -1.63 6.67
N ASP A 80 1.64 -2.94 6.68
CA ASP A 80 2.47 -3.87 7.42
C ASP A 80 3.49 -4.49 6.47
N LEU A 81 4.76 -4.16 6.71
CA LEU A 81 5.89 -4.70 5.98
C LEU A 81 6.45 -5.88 6.77
N THR A 82 6.31 -7.07 6.19
CA THR A 82 6.95 -8.27 6.73
C THR A 82 8.41 -8.36 6.23
N ALA A 83 9.07 -9.48 6.50
CA ALA A 83 10.43 -9.72 6.05
C ALA A 83 10.58 -9.54 4.53
N ASN A 84 11.80 -9.23 4.10
CA ASN A 84 12.21 -9.21 2.70
C ASN A 84 11.61 -8.05 1.87
N ILE A 85 11.10 -6.99 2.50
CA ILE A 85 10.67 -5.75 1.84
C ILE A 85 11.67 -4.62 2.10
N THR A 86 12.06 -3.88 1.06
CA THR A 86 12.76 -2.59 1.19
C THR A 86 11.79 -1.45 1.43
N ALA A 87 10.70 -1.41 0.65
CA ALA A 87 9.65 -0.41 0.77
C ALA A 87 8.39 -0.79 0.00
N VAL A 88 7.31 -0.09 0.31
CA VAL A 88 6.10 -0.01 -0.50
C VAL A 88 5.86 1.44 -0.87
N ILE A 89 5.59 1.71 -2.15
CA ILE A 89 5.05 2.99 -2.59
C ILE A 89 3.54 2.83 -2.70
N VAL A 90 2.81 3.66 -1.98
CA VAL A 90 1.36 3.74 -2.04
C VAL A 90 0.97 4.89 -2.94
N LEU A 91 0.15 4.62 -3.96
CA LEU A 91 -0.42 5.63 -4.85
C LEU A 91 -1.82 5.97 -4.34
N TRP A 92 -2.00 7.18 -3.84
CA TRP A 92 -3.26 7.54 -3.16
C TRP A 92 -3.53 9.05 -3.19
N GLU A 93 -4.75 9.42 -2.89
CA GLU A 93 -5.18 10.80 -2.71
C GLU A 93 -6.20 10.94 -1.58
N PRO A 94 -6.22 12.08 -0.86
CA PRO A 94 -7.24 12.33 0.16
C PRO A 94 -8.63 12.46 -0.49
N VAL A 95 -9.67 12.00 0.21
CA VAL A 95 -11.04 12.41 -0.11
C VAL A 95 -11.25 13.79 0.52
N SER A 96 -11.51 14.80 -0.32
CA SER A 96 -11.89 16.15 0.09
C SER A 96 -13.13 16.17 0.97
#